data_AF-A0A258IEC8-F1
#
_entry.id   AF-A0A258IEC8-F1
#
_cell.length_a   1.000
_cell.length_b   1.000
_cell.length_c   1.000
_cell.angle_alpha   90.00
_cell.angle_beta   90.00
_cell.angle_gamma   90.00
#
_symmetry.space_group_name_H-M   'P 1'
#
loop_
_entity.id
_entity.type
_entity.pdbx_description
1 polymer ?
#
loop_
_entity_poly.entity_id
_entity_poly.type
_entity_poly.pdbx_seq_one_letter_code
_entity_poly.pdbx_strand_id
1 'polypeptide(L)'
;MASEPRPIDLLAVASACREAGYLVSEIDRGLEVSGAEDGGAFYLFPEGDWLQVRCQVLDPQDLDQARDLTALFETIARAQFRLIGCRFGFDVLTGLWLIEDRYPGFEPEGLPAVLEQLAFVWGSLQDLLDAALKGDVPNDDALDAAFELEAASPPN
;
A
#
# COMPACT_ATOMS: atom_id res chain seq x y z
N MET A 1 -21.84 23.93 -14.44
CA MET A 1 -21.25 24.40 -13.18
C MET A 1 -20.69 23.17 -12.49
N ALA A 2 -19.37 23.05 -12.38
CA ALA A 2 -18.79 21.97 -11.57
C ALA A 2 -19.22 22.22 -10.11
N SER A 3 -19.82 21.23 -9.48
CA SER A 3 -20.10 21.29 -8.04
C SER A 3 -18.78 21.52 -7.31
N GLU A 4 -18.75 22.42 -6.34
CA GLU A 4 -17.58 22.60 -5.48
C GLU A 4 -17.16 21.24 -4.89
N PRO A 5 -15.85 20.94 -4.85
CA PRO A 5 -15.35 19.70 -4.29
C PRO A 5 -15.82 19.60 -2.83
N ARG A 6 -16.55 18.53 -2.51
CA ARG A 6 -16.97 18.28 -1.13
C ARG A 6 -15.79 17.62 -0.40
N PRO A 7 -15.49 18.05 0.83
CA PRO A 7 -14.48 17.39 1.64
C PRO A 7 -14.89 15.92 1.85
N ILE A 8 -13.89 15.06 1.97
CA ILE A 8 -14.10 13.62 2.14
C ILE A 8 -14.83 13.34 3.45
N ASP A 9 -15.87 12.50 3.37
CA ASP A 9 -16.61 12.04 4.53
C ASP A 9 -15.86 10.90 5.22
N LEU A 10 -14.93 11.26 6.11
CA LEU A 10 -14.18 10.30 6.91
C LEU A 10 -15.08 9.48 7.85
N LEU A 11 -16.27 9.96 8.21
CA LEU A 11 -17.20 9.22 9.05
C LEU A 11 -17.82 8.05 8.27
N ALA A 12 -18.22 8.28 7.02
CA ALA A 12 -18.70 7.23 6.13
C ALA A 12 -17.61 6.17 5.88
N VAL A 13 -16.38 6.62 5.59
CA VAL A 13 -15.19 5.77 5.47
C VAL A 13 -14.96 4.91 6.71
N ALA A 14 -14.94 5.52 7.90
CA ALA A 14 -14.75 4.81 9.15
C ALA A 14 -15.86 3.78 9.41
N SER A 15 -17.09 4.09 8.99
CA SER A 15 -18.24 3.19 9.16
C SER A 15 -18.11 1.97 8.25
N ALA A 16 -17.78 2.16 6.98
CA ALA A 16 -17.53 1.07 6.03
C ALA A 16 -16.41 0.14 6.51
N CYS A 17 -15.29 0.69 7.00
CA CYS A 17 -14.20 -0.12 7.55
C CYS A 17 -14.63 -0.93 8.78
N ARG A 18 -15.39 -0.33 9.71
CA ARG A 18 -15.89 -1.05 10.90
C ARG A 18 -16.88 -2.16 10.54
N GLU A 19 -17.76 -1.92 9.55
CA GLU A 19 -18.70 -2.94 9.06
C GLU A 19 -17.98 -4.14 8.43
N ALA A 20 -16.82 -3.90 7.81
CA ALA A 20 -15.94 -4.95 7.30
C ALA A 20 -15.06 -5.62 8.38
N GLY A 21 -15.19 -5.23 9.66
CA GLY A 21 -14.49 -5.85 10.78
C GLY A 21 -13.16 -5.20 11.18
N TYR A 22 -12.80 -4.07 10.57
CA TYR A 22 -11.60 -3.32 10.95
C TYR A 22 -11.80 -2.52 12.24
N LEU A 23 -10.72 -2.35 12.99
CA LEU A 23 -10.62 -1.34 14.04
C LEU A 23 -10.27 0.00 13.40
N VAL A 24 -10.95 1.06 13.82
CA VAL A 24 -10.74 2.41 13.26
C VAL A 24 -10.57 3.41 14.38
N SER A 25 -9.42 4.09 14.38
CA SER A 25 -9.04 5.14 15.32
C SER A 25 -8.84 6.46 14.59
N GLU A 26 -9.26 7.57 15.21
CA GLU A 26 -8.95 8.90 14.70
C GLU A 26 -7.51 9.27 15.05
N ILE A 27 -6.80 9.85 14.08
CA ILE A 27 -5.43 10.35 14.25
C ILE A 27 -5.35 11.80 13.80
N ASP A 28 -4.18 12.44 13.99
CA ASP A 28 -3.99 13.80 13.49
C ASP A 28 -4.22 13.83 11.97
N ARG A 29 -5.20 14.63 11.57
CA ARG A 29 -5.60 14.86 10.17
C ARG A 29 -6.03 13.60 9.40
N GLY A 30 -6.46 12.51 10.04
CA GLY A 30 -6.84 11.30 9.32
C GLY A 30 -7.43 10.18 10.18
N LEU A 31 -7.39 8.97 9.63
CA LEU A 31 -7.76 7.74 10.33
C LEU A 31 -6.60 6.74 10.30
N GLU A 32 -6.45 6.01 11.39
CA GLU A 32 -5.72 4.75 11.42
C GLU A 32 -6.75 3.62 11.38
N VAL A 33 -6.59 2.72 10.41
CA VAL A 33 -7.40 1.52 10.25
C VAL A 33 -6.49 0.32 10.45
N SER A 34 -6.82 -0.55 11.39
CA SER A 34 -5.98 -1.69 11.75
C SER A 34 -6.85 -2.88 12.11
N GLY A 35 -6.26 -4.07 12.07
CA GLY A 35 -6.98 -5.29 12.40
C GLY A 35 -7.88 -5.77 11.26
N ALA A 36 -7.63 -7.00 10.86
CA ALA A 36 -8.35 -7.91 9.98
C ALA A 36 -7.51 -9.21 10.03
N GLU A 37 -7.87 -10.26 9.28
CA GLU A 37 -7.07 -11.51 9.27
C GLU A 37 -5.60 -11.28 8.86
N ASP A 38 -5.30 -10.19 8.12
CA ASP A 38 -4.01 -9.93 7.49
C ASP A 38 -3.05 -9.01 8.27
N GLY A 39 -3.42 -8.53 9.46
CA GLY A 39 -2.47 -7.95 10.44
C GLY A 39 -1.82 -6.58 10.11
N GLY A 40 -2.24 -5.88 9.06
CA GLY A 40 -1.69 -4.56 8.67
C GLY A 40 -2.29 -3.35 9.42
N ALA A 41 -1.54 -2.25 9.43
CA ALA A 41 -2.01 -0.91 9.81
C ALA A 41 -2.01 0.01 8.58
N PHE A 42 -3.13 0.72 8.39
CA PHE A 42 -3.37 1.60 7.26
C PHE A 42 -3.66 3.02 7.74
N TYR A 43 -3.08 3.99 7.06
CA TYR A 43 -3.24 5.41 7.40
C TYR A 43 -3.94 6.13 6.26
N LEU A 44 -5.08 6.74 6.58
CA LEU A 44 -6.00 7.36 5.63
C LEU A 44 -5.97 8.86 5.84
N PHE A 45 -5.42 9.58 4.86
CA PHE A 45 -5.26 11.04 4.90
C PHE A 45 -6.07 11.70 3.79
N PRO A 46 -7.05 12.56 4.11
CA PRO A 46 -7.67 13.44 3.14
C PRO A 46 -6.66 14.51 2.67
N GLU A 47 -6.41 14.55 1.36
CA GLU A 47 -5.55 15.51 0.68
C GLU A 47 -6.40 16.32 -0.31
N GLY A 48 -7.01 17.40 0.18
CA GLY A 48 -8.02 18.14 -0.59
C GLY A 48 -9.30 17.33 -0.74
N ASP A 49 -9.62 16.96 -1.99
CA ASP A 49 -10.75 16.09 -2.35
C ASP A 49 -10.33 14.65 -2.65
N TRP A 50 -9.06 14.31 -2.45
CA TRP A 50 -8.50 12.96 -2.58
C TRP A 50 -8.35 12.28 -1.23
N LEU A 51 -8.46 10.95 -1.19
CA LEU A 51 -8.09 10.17 -0.01
C LEU A 51 -6.81 9.39 -0.34
N GLN A 52 -5.75 9.65 0.40
CA GLN A 52 -4.54 8.85 0.32
C GLN A 52 -4.56 7.76 1.38
N VAL A 53 -4.52 6.51 0.94
CA VAL A 53 -4.44 5.33 1.80
C VAL A 53 -3.00 4.84 1.78
N ARG A 54 -2.37 4.72 2.95
CA ARG A 54 -0.97 4.32 3.09
C ARG A 54 -0.83 3.08 3.95
N CYS A 55 0.09 2.19 3.60
CA CYS A 55 0.56 1.07 4.41
C CYS A 55 2.07 1.18 4.55
N GLN A 56 2.60 1.13 5.78
CA GLN A 56 4.06 1.13 5.98
C GLN A 56 4.60 -0.27 5.68
N VAL A 57 5.61 -0.34 4.83
CA VAL A 57 6.19 -1.60 4.35
C VAL A 57 7.51 -1.90 5.05
N LEU A 58 8.36 -0.88 5.18
CA LEU A 58 9.62 -0.93 5.92
C LEU A 58 9.71 0.32 6.78
N ASP A 59 9.99 0.15 8.05
CA ASP A 59 10.19 1.28 8.95
C ASP A 59 11.64 1.81 8.86
N PRO A 60 11.95 2.97 9.46
CA PRO A 60 13.31 3.51 9.44
C PRO A 60 14.37 2.56 10.06
N GLN A 61 14.01 1.73 11.03
CA GLN A 61 14.93 0.78 11.67
C GLN A 61 15.27 -0.39 10.74
N ASP A 62 14.33 -0.82 9.90
CA ASP A 62 14.59 -1.80 8.85
C ASP A 62 15.56 -1.23 7.81
N LEU A 63 15.35 0.03 7.40
CA LEU A 63 16.22 0.71 6.44
C LEU A 63 17.65 0.92 6.99
N ASP A 64 17.78 1.26 8.27
CA ASP A 64 19.06 1.46 8.94
C ASP A 64 19.90 0.17 9.04
N GLN A 65 19.28 -1.01 8.94
CA GLN A 65 19.99 -2.29 8.92
C GLN A 65 20.68 -2.55 7.58
N ALA A 66 20.22 -1.92 6.49
CA ALA A 66 20.82 -2.09 5.19
C ALA A 66 22.16 -1.35 5.10
N ARG A 67 23.18 -2.02 4.55
CA ARG A 67 24.47 -1.37 4.27
C ARG A 67 24.35 -0.30 3.18
N ASP A 68 23.46 -0.53 2.22
CA ASP A 68 23.13 0.33 1.09
C ASP A 68 21.72 -0.03 0.57
N LEU A 69 21.01 0.94 -0.03
CA LEU A 69 19.63 0.81 -0.50
C LEU A 69 19.51 0.56 -2.00
N THR A 70 20.62 0.40 -2.74
CA THR A 70 20.59 0.18 -4.20
C THR A 70 19.70 -1.00 -4.59
N ALA A 71 19.86 -2.16 -3.93
CA ALA A 71 19.06 -3.35 -4.24
C ALA A 71 17.58 -3.16 -3.89
N LEU A 72 17.27 -2.44 -2.80
CA LEU A 72 15.91 -2.07 -2.45
C LEU A 72 15.27 -1.21 -3.55
N PHE A 73 15.95 -0.15 -3.99
CA PHE A 73 15.42 0.74 -5.01
C PHE A 73 15.25 0.06 -6.37
N GLU A 74 16.15 -0.85 -6.73
CA GLU A 74 16.00 -1.65 -7.94
C GLU A 74 14.81 -2.61 -7.83
N THR A 75 14.63 -3.25 -6.67
CA THR A 75 13.50 -4.16 -6.41
C THR A 75 12.16 -3.45 -6.53
N ILE A 76 11.98 -2.29 -5.87
CA ILE A 76 10.72 -1.55 -5.93
C ILE A 76 10.43 -1.01 -7.34
N ALA A 77 11.47 -0.61 -8.09
CA ALA A 77 11.32 -0.17 -9.47
C ALA A 77 10.82 -1.29 -10.38
N ARG A 78 11.33 -2.53 -10.19
CA ARG A 78 10.89 -3.71 -10.92
C ARG A 78 9.49 -4.18 -10.51
N ALA A 79 9.12 -3.99 -9.24
CA ALA A 79 7.81 -4.34 -8.72
C ALA A 79 6.68 -3.41 -9.21
N GLN A 80 6.99 -2.21 -9.69
CA GLN A 80 6.00 -1.17 -10.04
C GLN A 80 4.86 -1.63 -10.94
N PHE A 81 5.10 -2.56 -11.87
CA PHE A 81 4.07 -3.09 -12.78
C PHE A 81 3.10 -4.09 -12.14
N ARG A 82 3.42 -4.56 -10.93
CA ARG A 82 2.65 -5.57 -10.17
C ARG A 82 1.85 -4.97 -9.02
N LEU A 83 1.97 -3.67 -8.76
CA LEU A 83 1.41 -3.02 -7.57
C LEU A 83 -0.12 -2.79 -7.60
N ILE A 84 -0.85 -3.36 -8.56
CA ILE A 84 -2.33 -3.34 -8.65
C ILE A 84 -2.94 -1.95 -8.32
N GLY A 85 -2.44 -0.88 -8.93
CA GLY A 85 -2.98 0.48 -8.70
C GLY A 85 -2.40 1.23 -7.49
N CYS A 86 -1.54 0.60 -6.72
CA CYS A 86 -0.72 1.25 -5.68
C CYS A 86 0.63 1.72 -6.25
N ARG A 87 1.33 2.54 -5.47
CA ARG A 87 2.70 2.99 -5.75
C ARG A 87 3.54 2.98 -4.48
N PHE A 88 4.86 2.99 -4.64
CA PHE A 88 5.73 3.26 -3.51
C PHE A 88 5.83 4.76 -3.21
N GLY A 89 5.97 5.08 -1.93
CA GLY A 89 6.49 6.34 -1.43
C GLY A 89 7.69 6.05 -0.54
N PHE A 90 8.79 6.77 -0.73
CA PHE A 90 9.99 6.64 0.10
C PHE A 90 10.31 7.95 0.78
N ASP A 91 10.57 7.89 2.08
CA ASP A 91 11.13 8.98 2.85
C ASP A 91 12.03 8.41 3.94
N VAL A 92 13.27 8.91 4.03
CA VAL A 92 14.28 8.35 4.94
C VAL A 92 13.89 8.48 6.42
N LEU A 93 13.00 9.42 6.77
CA LEU A 93 12.60 9.65 8.15
C LEU A 93 11.39 8.80 8.56
N THR A 94 10.57 8.38 7.60
CA THR A 94 9.30 7.70 7.85
C THR A 94 9.20 6.30 7.23
N GLY A 95 10.14 5.91 6.38
CA GLY A 95 10.26 4.57 5.83
C GLY A 95 9.81 4.44 4.38
N LEU A 96 9.59 3.18 3.98
CA LEU A 96 8.99 2.82 2.70
C LEU A 96 7.50 2.55 2.88
N TRP A 97 6.70 3.10 1.98
CA TRP A 97 5.24 3.07 2.04
C TRP A 97 4.65 2.52 0.74
N LEU A 98 3.60 1.72 0.83
CA LEU A 98 2.65 1.51 -0.25
C LEU A 98 1.54 2.54 -0.13
N ILE A 99 1.17 3.15 -1.25
CA ILE A 99 0.22 4.25 -1.30
C ILE A 99 -0.80 3.99 -2.42
N GLU A 100 -2.08 4.10 -2.10
CA GLU A 100 -3.16 4.20 -3.06
C GLU A 100 -3.87 5.55 -2.92
N ASP A 101 -4.02 6.25 -4.04
CA ASP A 101 -4.68 7.55 -4.11
C ASP A 101 -6.11 7.36 -4.65
N ARG A 102 -7.11 7.63 -3.83
CA ARG A 102 -8.53 7.57 -4.22
C ARG A 102 -8.97 8.92 -4.75
N TYR A 103 -9.51 8.89 -5.97
CA TYR A 103 -9.97 10.08 -6.65
C TYR A 103 -11.24 10.67 -6.01
N PRO A 104 -11.52 11.96 -6.25
CA PRO A 104 -12.70 12.63 -5.72
C PRO A 104 -14.00 11.96 -6.19
N GLY A 105 -14.88 11.61 -5.25
CA GLY A 105 -16.13 10.91 -5.53
C GLY A 105 -16.02 9.38 -5.57
N PHE A 106 -14.97 8.80 -4.97
CA PHE A 106 -14.96 7.37 -4.66
C PHE A 106 -16.08 7.02 -3.65
N GLU A 107 -16.58 5.79 -3.73
CA GLU A 107 -17.56 5.26 -2.78
C GLU A 107 -16.83 4.70 -1.54
N PRO A 108 -17.16 5.18 -0.31
CA PRO A 108 -16.53 4.71 0.94
C PRO A 108 -16.63 3.19 1.16
N GLU A 109 -17.71 2.56 0.69
CA GLU A 109 -17.95 1.12 0.81
C GLU A 109 -16.92 0.27 0.07
N GLY A 110 -16.22 0.85 -0.91
CA GLY A 110 -15.14 0.18 -1.63
C GLY A 110 -13.80 0.19 -0.90
N LEU A 111 -13.68 0.92 0.21
CA LEU A 111 -12.40 1.10 0.90
C LEU A 111 -11.86 -0.17 1.57
N PRO A 112 -12.67 -1.05 2.20
CA PRO A 112 -12.15 -2.32 2.74
C PRO A 112 -11.41 -3.15 1.69
N ALA A 113 -11.92 -3.21 0.45
CA ALA A 113 -11.27 -3.93 -0.64
C ALA A 113 -9.91 -3.30 -1.03
N VAL A 114 -9.74 -1.99 -0.85
CA VAL A 114 -8.45 -1.31 -1.04
C VAL A 114 -7.45 -1.73 0.03
N LEU A 115 -7.90 -1.85 1.28
CA LEU A 115 -7.05 -2.29 2.39
C LEU A 115 -6.59 -3.73 2.17
N GLU A 116 -7.49 -4.61 1.74
CA GLU A 116 -7.18 -6.00 1.36
C GLU A 116 -6.17 -6.06 0.21
N GLN A 117 -6.34 -5.22 -0.82
CA GLN A 117 -5.39 -5.14 -1.93
C GLN A 117 -4.00 -4.66 -1.46
N LEU A 118 -3.94 -3.64 -0.61
CA LEU A 118 -2.68 -3.16 -0.04
C LEU A 118 -2.03 -4.23 0.84
N ALA A 119 -2.80 -4.98 1.63
CA ALA A 119 -2.32 -6.11 2.42
C ALA A 119 -1.75 -7.20 1.54
N PHE A 120 -2.44 -7.55 0.45
CA PHE A 120 -1.96 -8.53 -0.53
C PHE A 120 -0.63 -8.10 -1.16
N VAL A 121 -0.57 -6.87 -1.69
CA VAL A 121 0.66 -6.35 -2.31
C VAL A 121 1.81 -6.32 -1.31
N TRP A 122 1.56 -5.89 -0.07
CA TRP A 122 2.55 -5.90 1.00
C TRP A 122 3.03 -7.33 1.31
N GLY A 123 2.11 -8.26 1.54
CA GLY A 123 2.42 -9.66 1.85
C GLY A 123 3.23 -10.34 0.74
N SER A 124 2.85 -10.12 -0.53
CA SER A 124 3.61 -10.59 -1.69
C SER A 124 5.05 -10.07 -1.72
N LEU A 125 5.29 -8.85 -1.25
CA LEU A 125 6.60 -8.21 -1.35
C LEU A 125 7.52 -8.50 -0.16
N GLN A 126 7.00 -8.97 0.96
CA GLN A 126 7.72 -9.04 2.24
C GLN A 126 9.08 -9.75 2.10
N ASP A 127 9.10 -10.99 1.62
CA ASP A 127 10.34 -11.77 1.49
C ASP A 127 11.32 -11.16 0.48
N LEU A 128 10.81 -10.51 -0.57
CA LEU A 128 11.63 -9.87 -1.59
C LEU A 128 12.31 -8.61 -1.05
N LEU A 129 11.61 -7.82 -0.25
CA LEU A 129 12.15 -6.62 0.37
C LEU A 129 13.18 -6.97 1.46
N ASP A 130 12.92 -8.03 2.23
CA ASP A 130 13.89 -8.56 3.20
C ASP A 130 15.18 -9.06 2.54
N ALA A 131 15.08 -9.66 1.36
CA ALA A 131 16.24 -10.03 0.55
C ALA A 131 16.96 -8.79 -0.02
N ALA A 132 16.19 -7.80 -0.48
CA ALA A 132 16.73 -6.56 -1.03
C ALA A 132 17.50 -5.73 0.00
N LEU A 133 17.07 -5.69 1.26
CA LEU A 133 17.82 -5.06 2.36
C LEU A 133 19.18 -5.74 2.61
N LYS A 134 19.31 -7.02 2.23
CA LYS A 134 20.57 -7.78 2.30
C LYS A 134 21.43 -7.66 1.04
N GLY A 135 20.95 -6.95 0.01
CA GLY A 135 21.65 -6.67 -1.23
C GLY A 135 21.22 -7.52 -2.43
N ASP A 136 20.20 -8.37 -2.29
CA ASP A 136 19.73 -9.24 -3.37
C ASP A 136 18.66 -8.55 -4.23
N VAL A 137 18.79 -8.61 -5.55
CA VAL A 137 17.78 -8.08 -6.47
C VAL A 137 17.02 -9.25 -7.11
N PRO A 138 15.69 -9.35 -6.94
CA PRO A 138 14.92 -10.41 -7.56
C PRO A 138 14.84 -10.19 -9.07
N ASN A 139 14.82 -11.30 -9.81
CA ASN A 139 14.49 -11.30 -11.23
C ASN A 139 12.97 -11.22 -11.44
N ASP A 140 12.55 -11.06 -12.70
CA ASP A 140 11.13 -10.91 -13.04
C ASP A 140 10.32 -12.15 -12.68
N ASP A 141 10.89 -13.36 -12.82
CA ASP A 141 10.23 -14.62 -12.44
C ASP A 141 9.93 -14.68 -10.94
N ALA A 142 10.87 -14.25 -10.09
CA ALA A 142 10.67 -14.20 -8.65
C ALA A 142 9.62 -13.16 -8.26
N LEU A 143 9.58 -12.02 -8.96
CA LEU A 143 8.55 -11.01 -8.80
C LEU A 143 7.18 -11.52 -9.26
N ASP A 144 7.08 -12.23 -10.38
CA ASP A 144 5.81 -12.81 -10.84
C ASP A 144 5.31 -13.90 -9.88
N ALA A 145 6.20 -14.77 -9.43
CA ALA A 145 5.88 -15.82 -8.47
C ALA A 145 5.35 -15.24 -7.13
N ALA A 146 5.90 -14.13 -6.66
CA ALA A 146 5.47 -13.46 -5.44
C ALA A 146 4.01 -12.93 -5.51
N PHE A 147 3.54 -12.59 -6.71
CA PHE A 147 2.17 -12.13 -6.96
C PHE A 147 1.27 -13.25 -7.51
N GLU A 148 1.71 -14.50 -7.44
CA GLU A 148 1.02 -15.68 -7.99
C GLU A 148 0.66 -15.52 -9.49
N LEU A 149 1.48 -14.78 -10.25
CA LEU A 149 1.28 -14.56 -11.67
C LEU A 149 1.85 -15.73 -12.46
N GLU A 150 0.98 -16.46 -13.18
CA GLU A 150 1.42 -17.47 -14.13
C GLU A 150 2.00 -16.80 -15.39
N ALA A 151 3.13 -17.31 -15.88
CA ALA A 151 3.68 -16.90 -17.16
C ALA A 151 2.66 -17.22 -18.27
N ALA A 152 2.15 -16.17 -18.93
CA ALA A 152 1.24 -16.33 -20.06
C ALA A 152 1.96 -17.14 -21.16
N SER A 153 1.49 -18.36 -21.40
CA SER A 153 1.95 -19.15 -22.54
C SER A 153 1.53 -18.43 -23.84
N PRO A 154 2.38 -18.39 -24.88
CA PRO A 154 1.97 -17.83 -26.16
C PRO A 154 0.71 -18.57 -26.66
N PRO A 155 -0.26 -17.86 -27.27
CA PRO A 155 -1.41 -18.53 -27.86
C PRO A 155 -0.94 -19.54 -28.91
N ASN A 156 -1.43 -20.77 -28.81
CA ASN A 156 -1.14 -21.89 -29.71
C ASN A 156 -1.45 -21.57 -31.18
#